data_AF-A0A940CYA8-F1
#
_entry.id   AF-A0A940CYA8-F1
#
_cell.length_a   1.000
_cell.length_b   1.000
_cell.length_c   1.000
_cell.angle_alpha   90.00
_cell.angle_beta   90.00
_cell.angle_gamma   90.00
#
_symmetry.space_group_name_H-M   'P 1'
#
loop_
_entity.id
_entity.type
_entity.pdbx_description
1 polymer ?
#
loop_
_entity_poly.entity_id
_entity_poly.type
_entity_poly.pdbx_seq_one_letter_code
_entity_poly.pdbx_strand_id
1 'polypeptide(L)'
;MQILILNFYKGVIKVSFNIAICILIFSLFIGILKTVESLSMIFTETTVRASFKDLVTNVLTLIVVLELIRAFVDYFEYERVRIEIVLEVLIAFIIREFMIHLFESTLSGLEVFLWCAGIIIVVFARTLSIIYRPDKVLSKINQSR
;
A
#
# COMPACT_ATOMS: atom_id res chain seq x y z
N MET A 1 -29.94 -24.00 5.82
CA MET A 1 -28.66 -24.26 5.12
C MET A 1 -27.87 -22.98 4.82
N GLN A 2 -28.43 -21.98 4.12
CA GLN A 2 -27.70 -20.77 3.66
C GLN A 2 -27.08 -19.94 4.79
N ILE A 3 -27.78 -19.72 5.91
CA ILE A 3 -27.29 -18.93 7.06
C ILE A 3 -26.05 -19.56 7.71
N LEU A 4 -26.01 -20.90 7.76
CA LEU A 4 -24.92 -21.65 8.37
C LEU A 4 -23.64 -21.55 7.52
N ILE A 5 -23.78 -21.60 6.18
CA ILE A 5 -22.68 -21.40 5.23
C ILE A 5 -22.14 -19.96 5.30
N LEU A 6 -23.03 -18.97 5.35
CA LEU A 6 -22.61 -17.56 5.45
C LEU A 6 -21.86 -17.27 6.76
N ASN A 7 -22.33 -17.81 7.88
CA ASN A 7 -21.65 -17.63 9.17
C ASN A 7 -20.28 -18.34 9.20
N PHE A 8 -20.18 -19.54 8.60
CA PHE A 8 -18.90 -20.23 8.47
C PHE A 8 -17.91 -19.45 7.59
N TYR A 9 -18.37 -18.97 6.43
CA TYR A 9 -17.57 -18.14 5.52
C TYR A 9 -17.04 -16.87 6.20
N LYS A 10 -17.92 -16.13 6.89
CA LYS A 10 -17.54 -14.94 7.67
C LYS A 10 -16.55 -15.28 8.78
N GLY A 11 -16.75 -16.41 9.46
CA GLY A 11 -15.85 -16.90 10.50
C GLY A 11 -14.44 -17.16 9.97
N VAL A 12 -14.33 -17.89 8.85
CA VAL A 12 -13.04 -18.19 8.20
C VAL A 12 -12.33 -16.90 7.80
N ILE A 13 -13.02 -15.98 7.12
CA ILE A 13 -12.46 -14.68 6.75
C ILE A 13 -11.94 -13.95 7.99
N LYS A 14 -12.77 -13.82 9.03
CA LYS A 14 -12.39 -13.08 10.24
C LYS A 14 -11.12 -13.67 10.88
N VAL A 15 -11.02 -14.99 10.95
CA VAL A 15 -9.84 -15.69 11.48
C VAL A 15 -8.61 -15.45 10.59
N SER A 16 -8.73 -15.65 9.27
CA SER A 16 -7.62 -15.43 8.33
C SER A 16 -7.07 -14.01 8.40
N PHE A 17 -7.96 -13.01 8.42
CA PHE A 17 -7.58 -11.61 8.50
C PHE A 17 -6.95 -11.25 9.86
N ASN A 18 -7.48 -11.77 10.97
CA ASN A 18 -6.88 -11.53 12.29
C ASN A 18 -5.45 -12.10 12.39
N ILE A 19 -5.23 -13.30 11.85
CA ILE A 19 -3.90 -13.90 11.76
C ILE A 19 -2.98 -13.05 10.88
N ALA A 20 -3.46 -12.58 9.72
CA ALA A 20 -2.69 -11.73 8.82
C ALA A 20 -2.27 -10.42 9.51
N ILE A 21 -3.18 -9.74 10.22
CA ILE A 21 -2.88 -8.52 10.97
C ILE A 21 -1.84 -8.78 12.05
N CYS A 22 -1.96 -9.87 12.83
CA CYS A 22 -0.96 -10.22 13.84
C CYS A 22 0.44 -10.40 13.24
N ILE A 23 0.54 -11.10 12.10
CA ILE A 23 1.80 -11.29 11.38
C ILE A 23 2.36 -9.95 10.91
N LEU A 24 1.52 -9.08 10.34
CA LEU A 24 1.95 -7.77 9.84
C LEU A 24 2.43 -6.86 10.96
N ILE A 25 1.73 -6.79 12.09
CA ILE A 25 2.16 -6.01 13.27
C ILE A 25 3.49 -6.52 13.80
N PHE A 26 3.65 -7.83 13.90
CA PHE A 26 4.90 -8.44 14.35
C PHE A 26 6.06 -8.17 13.38
N SER A 27 5.80 -8.29 12.08
CA SER A 27 6.77 -7.97 11.02
C SER A 27 7.17 -6.49 11.06
N LEU A 28 6.20 -5.60 11.27
CA LEU A 28 6.44 -4.17 11.41
C LEU A 28 7.35 -3.89 12.61
N PHE A 29 7.09 -4.53 13.74
CA PHE A 29 7.93 -4.40 14.94
C PHE A 29 9.37 -4.82 14.65
N ILE A 30 9.59 -5.98 14.01
CA ILE A 30 10.93 -6.42 13.60
C ILE A 30 11.60 -5.45 12.64
N GLY A 31 10.86 -4.94 11.65
CA GLY A 31 11.41 -3.99 10.69
C GLY A 31 11.83 -2.67 11.34
N ILE A 32 11.08 -2.20 12.35
CA ILE A 32 11.42 -1.00 13.13
C ILE A 32 12.73 -1.25 13.86
N LEU A 33 12.87 -2.38 14.54
CA LEU A 33 14.11 -2.75 15.23
C LEU A 33 15.31 -2.78 14.28
N LYS A 34 15.18 -3.41 13.11
CA LYS A 34 16.24 -3.41 12.09
C LYS A 34 16.60 -2.01 11.61
N THR A 35 15.61 -1.15 11.40
CA THR A 35 15.82 0.23 10.94
C THR A 35 16.58 1.04 11.99
N VAL A 36 16.26 0.86 13.27
CA VAL A 36 16.97 1.49 14.40
C VAL A 36 18.42 1.00 14.47
N GLU A 37 18.66 -0.30 14.25
CA GLU A 37 20.01 -0.88 14.20
C GLU A 37 20.83 -0.27 13.05
N SER A 38 20.25 -0.16 11.84
CA SER A 38 20.91 0.48 10.69
C SER A 38 21.27 1.94 10.96
N LEU A 39 20.43 2.67 11.71
CA LEU A 39 20.73 4.06 12.10
C LEU A 39 21.96 4.14 13.02
N SER A 40 22.11 3.19 13.95
CA SER A 40 23.27 3.12 14.85
C SER A 40 24.58 2.92 14.09
N MET A 41 24.57 2.11 13.03
CA MET A 41 25.76 1.84 12.21
C MET A 41 26.25 3.10 11.45
N ILE A 42 25.35 4.01 11.05
CA ILE A 42 25.71 5.27 10.36
C ILE A 42 26.63 6.15 11.23
N PHE A 43 26.43 6.16 12.54
CA PHE A 43 27.25 6.96 13.46
C PHE A 43 28.64 6.36 13.72
N THR A 44 28.85 5.09 13.37
CA THR A 44 30.06 4.33 13.73
C THR A 44 30.99 4.11 12.53
N GLU A 45 30.45 4.06 11.31
CA GLU A 45 31.19 3.75 10.07
C GLU A 45 31.52 4.99 9.24
N THR A 46 32.67 5.02 8.56
CA THR A 46 33.08 6.14 7.68
C THR A 46 32.37 6.15 6.32
N THR A 47 31.64 5.09 5.98
CA THR A 47 30.97 4.88 4.70
C THR A 47 29.51 5.36 4.69
N VAL A 48 29.30 6.64 5.05
CA VAL A 48 27.97 7.28 5.24
C VAL A 48 26.99 7.02 4.09
N ARG A 49 27.46 6.94 2.84
CA ARG A 49 26.59 6.75 1.66
C ARG A 49 25.92 5.38 1.62
N ALA A 50 26.63 4.30 1.94
CA ALA A 50 26.08 2.96 1.90
C ALA A 50 25.06 2.76 3.03
N SER A 51 25.41 3.20 4.24
CA SER A 51 24.54 3.09 5.41
C SER A 51 23.27 3.94 5.30
N PHE A 52 23.32 5.09 4.63
CA PHE A 52 22.12 5.89 4.32
C PHE A 52 21.18 5.19 3.33
N LYS A 53 21.73 4.54 2.31
CA LYS A 53 20.95 3.77 1.33
C LYS A 53 20.20 2.63 2.04
N ASP A 54 20.86 1.88 2.90
CA ASP A 54 20.24 0.78 3.65
C ASP A 54 19.13 1.29 4.59
N LEU A 55 19.36 2.43 5.26
CA LEU A 55 18.35 3.06 6.10
C LEU A 55 17.08 3.42 5.30
N VAL A 56 17.23 4.07 4.15
CA VAL A 56 16.09 4.46 3.31
C VAL A 56 15.35 3.23 2.81
N THR A 57 16.05 2.19 2.33
CA THR A 57 15.42 0.94 1.89
C THR A 57 14.65 0.25 3.02
N ASN A 58 15.18 0.25 4.24
CA ASN A 58 14.52 -0.33 5.42
C ASN A 58 13.25 0.45 5.80
N VAL A 59 13.31 1.78 5.85
CA VAL A 59 12.13 2.63 6.10
C VAL A 59 11.07 2.43 5.01
N LEU A 60 11.50 2.39 3.75
CA LEU A 60 10.59 2.24 2.62
C LEU A 60 9.94 0.85 2.57
N THR A 61 10.61 -0.16 3.14
CA THR A 61 10.01 -1.49 3.38
C THR A 61 9.01 -1.47 4.53
N LEU A 62 9.25 -0.71 5.59
CA LEU A 62 8.27 -0.50 6.67
C LEU A 62 6.99 0.16 6.17
N ILE A 63 7.11 1.14 5.27
CA ILE A 63 5.95 1.82 4.67
C ILE A 63 5.03 0.82 3.96
N VAL A 64 5.56 -0.19 3.26
CA VAL A 64 4.71 -1.24 2.65
C VAL A 64 3.91 -1.99 3.69
N VAL A 65 4.56 -2.42 4.77
CA VAL A 65 3.89 -3.18 5.82
C VAL A 65 2.79 -2.32 6.45
N LEU A 66 3.05 -1.03 6.66
CA LEU A 66 2.04 -0.08 7.16
C LEU A 66 0.85 0.07 6.22
N GLU A 67 1.08 0.20 4.91
CA GLU A 67 0.02 0.30 3.89
C GLU A 67 -0.83 -0.97 3.82
N LEU A 68 -0.20 -2.15 3.93
CA LEU A 68 -0.93 -3.42 4.03
C LEU A 68 -1.80 -3.45 5.29
N ILE A 69 -1.25 -3.10 6.46
CA ILE A 69 -2.01 -3.03 7.72
C ILE A 69 -3.21 -2.09 7.54
N ARG A 70 -3.03 -0.90 6.95
CA ARG A 70 -4.10 0.05 6.70
C ARG A 70 -5.21 -0.55 5.85
N ALA A 71 -4.86 -1.24 4.75
CA ALA A 71 -5.84 -1.93 3.90
C ALA A 71 -6.65 -2.99 4.66
N PHE A 72 -5.99 -3.74 5.55
CA PHE A 72 -6.63 -4.75 6.38
C PHE A 72 -7.54 -4.15 7.45
N VAL A 73 -7.11 -3.07 8.12
CA VAL A 73 -7.90 -2.37 9.14
C VAL A 73 -9.14 -1.73 8.52
N ASP A 74 -9.00 -1.06 7.38
CA ASP A 74 -10.13 -0.43 6.69
C ASP A 74 -11.17 -1.47 6.25
N TYR A 75 -10.74 -2.67 5.83
CA TYR A 75 -11.68 -3.76 5.53
C TYR A 75 -12.54 -4.16 6.75
N PHE A 76 -11.95 -4.18 7.95
CA PHE A 76 -12.68 -4.50 9.19
C PHE A 76 -13.66 -3.42 9.60
N GLU A 77 -13.30 -2.15 9.42
CA GLU A 77 -14.15 -1.03 9.87
C GLU A 77 -15.44 -0.93 9.04
N TYR A 78 -15.39 -1.24 7.74
CA TYR A 78 -16.52 -1.07 6.82
C TYR A 78 -17.14 -2.38 6.33
N GLU A 79 -16.65 -3.55 6.77
CA GLU A 79 -16.99 -4.90 6.29
C GLU A 79 -16.98 -5.06 4.75
N ARG A 80 -16.37 -4.12 4.03
CA ARG A 80 -16.33 -4.04 2.57
C ARG A 80 -15.03 -3.42 2.11
N VAL A 81 -14.48 -4.00 1.05
CA VAL A 81 -13.33 -3.44 0.36
C VAL A 81 -13.80 -2.25 -0.47
N ARG A 82 -13.53 -1.02 -0.01
CA ARG A 82 -13.76 0.19 -0.82
C ARG A 82 -12.68 0.28 -1.90
N ILE A 83 -13.12 0.34 -3.17
CA ILE A 83 -12.23 0.43 -4.32
C ILE A 83 -11.33 1.67 -4.22
N GLU A 84 -11.83 2.76 -3.64
CA GLU A 84 -11.06 3.98 -3.41
C GLU A 84 -9.85 3.75 -2.51
N ILE A 85 -10.01 2.99 -1.42
CA ILE A 85 -8.92 2.65 -0.49
C ILE A 85 -7.92 1.73 -1.18
N VAL A 86 -8.42 0.69 -1.88
CA VAL A 86 -7.52 -0.26 -2.57
C VAL A 86 -6.69 0.46 -3.62
N LEU A 87 -7.27 1.39 -4.36
CA LEU A 87 -6.54 2.21 -5.33
C LEU A 87 -5.50 3.12 -4.65
N GLU A 88 -5.82 3.71 -3.50
CA GLU A 88 -4.87 4.49 -2.71
C GLU A 88 -3.66 3.66 -2.30
N VAL A 89 -3.91 2.50 -1.69
CA VAL A 89 -2.88 1.57 -1.23
C VAL A 89 -2.06 1.03 -2.39
N LEU A 90 -2.70 0.72 -3.52
CA LEU A 90 -2.02 0.23 -4.72
C LEU A 90 -1.08 1.29 -5.31
N ILE A 91 -1.51 2.55 -5.37
CA ILE A 91 -0.66 3.66 -5.82
C ILE A 91 0.53 3.82 -4.89
N ALA A 92 0.31 3.81 -3.58
CA ALA A 92 1.40 3.88 -2.59
C ALA A 92 2.39 2.73 -2.77
N PHE A 93 1.90 1.52 -3.01
CA PHE A 93 2.73 0.33 -3.25
C PHE A 93 3.58 0.46 -4.53
N ILE A 94 3.00 0.91 -5.64
CA ILE A 94 3.73 1.14 -6.90
C ILE A 94 4.82 2.20 -6.73
N ILE A 95 4.48 3.33 -6.09
CA ILE A 95 5.45 4.41 -5.82
C ILE A 95 6.58 3.88 -4.94
N ARG A 96 6.26 3.10 -3.91
CA ARG A 96 7.27 2.47 -3.06
C ARG A 96 8.21 1.59 -3.86
N GLU A 97 7.68 0.71 -4.70
CA GLU A 97 8.49 -0.23 -5.47
C GLU A 97 9.46 0.51 -6.38
N PHE A 98 8.99 1.56 -7.04
CA PHE A 98 9.83 2.48 -7.80
C PHE A 98 10.92 3.11 -6.92
N MET A 99 10.57 3.63 -5.75
CA MET A 99 11.54 4.29 -4.87
C MET A 99 12.62 3.34 -4.35
N ILE A 100 12.30 2.07 -4.07
CA ILE A 100 13.31 1.08 -3.67
C ILE A 100 14.29 0.84 -4.80
N HIS A 101 13.80 0.54 -6.00
CA HIS A 101 14.68 0.28 -7.14
C HIS A 101 15.54 1.50 -7.50
N LEU A 102 14.98 2.71 -7.36
CA LEU A 102 15.71 3.96 -7.55
C LEU A 102 16.86 4.10 -6.54
N PHE A 103 16.60 3.83 -5.26
CA PHE A 103 17.61 3.88 -4.20
C PHE A 103 18.63 2.73 -4.30
N GLU A 104 18.19 1.55 -4.73
CA GLU A 104 19.05 0.42 -5.02
C GLU A 104 20.01 0.69 -6.18
N SER A 105 19.80 1.77 -6.96
CA SER A 105 20.59 2.13 -8.13
C SER A 105 20.62 0.99 -9.17
N THR A 106 19.57 0.17 -9.18
CA THR A 106 19.42 -0.98 -10.06
C THR A 106 18.74 -0.62 -11.39
N LEU A 107 18.12 0.57 -11.46
CA LEU A 107 17.38 1.01 -12.64
C LEU A 107 18.26 1.65 -13.71
N SER A 108 18.05 1.24 -14.95
CA SER A 108 18.52 1.98 -16.11
C SER A 108 17.72 3.27 -16.32
N GLY A 109 18.29 4.28 -17.00
CA GLY A 109 17.59 5.55 -17.25
C GLY A 109 16.26 5.38 -18.01
N LEU A 110 16.16 4.36 -18.86
CA LEU A 110 14.93 4.01 -19.57
C LEU A 110 13.88 3.41 -18.63
N GLU A 111 14.27 2.55 -17.70
CA GLU A 111 13.35 2.01 -16.70
C GLU A 111 12.79 3.10 -15.80
N VAL A 112 13.62 4.05 -15.35
CA VAL A 112 13.15 5.20 -14.56
C VAL A 112 12.07 5.97 -15.32
N PHE A 113 12.28 6.22 -16.62
CA PHE A 113 11.28 6.88 -17.46
C PHE A 113 9.97 6.09 -17.53
N LEU A 114 10.04 4.77 -17.72
CA LEU A 114 8.87 3.90 -17.77
C LEU A 114 8.10 3.86 -16.43
N TRP A 115 8.82 3.79 -15.31
CA TRP A 115 8.22 3.86 -13.97
C TRP A 115 7.49 5.18 -13.74
N CYS A 116 8.12 6.31 -14.07
CA CYS A 116 7.49 7.62 -13.94
C CYS A 116 6.24 7.74 -14.84
N ALA A 117 6.33 7.30 -16.10
CA ALA A 117 5.18 7.29 -17.01
C ALA A 117 4.04 6.43 -16.47
N GLY A 118 4.34 5.23 -15.96
CA GLY A 118 3.36 4.33 -15.34
C GLY A 118 2.67 4.97 -14.14
N ILE A 119 3.41 5.58 -13.23
CA ILE A 119 2.86 6.27 -12.05
C ILE A 119 1.93 7.42 -12.49
N ILE A 120 2.34 8.24 -13.47
CA ILE A 120 1.51 9.33 -14.01
C ILE A 120 0.19 8.77 -14.57
N ILE A 121 0.24 7.69 -15.34
CA ILE A 121 -0.96 7.06 -15.92
C ILE A 121 -1.92 6.59 -14.82
N VAL A 122 -1.41 5.92 -13.78
CA VAL A 122 -2.26 5.41 -12.68
C VAL A 122 -2.87 6.57 -11.89
N VAL A 123 -2.09 7.61 -11.56
CA VAL A 123 -2.58 8.79 -10.86
C VAL A 123 -3.64 9.51 -11.69
N PHE A 124 -3.40 9.68 -13.00
CA PHE A 124 -4.34 10.31 -13.91
C PHE A 124 -5.64 9.51 -14.05
N ALA A 125 -5.55 8.18 -14.18
CA ALA A 125 -6.70 7.28 -14.21
C ALA A 125 -7.53 7.38 -12.93
N ARG A 126 -6.89 7.47 -11.76
CA ARG A 126 -7.58 7.70 -10.49
C ARG A 126 -8.30 9.05 -10.47
N THR A 127 -7.63 10.13 -10.88
CA THR A 127 -8.21 11.47 -10.93
C THR A 127 -9.44 11.50 -11.84
N LEU A 128 -9.36 10.87 -13.02
CA LEU A 128 -10.49 10.71 -13.94
C LEU A 128 -11.63 9.92 -13.31
N SER A 129 -11.35 8.79 -12.66
CA SER A 129 -12.35 7.96 -12.00
C SER A 129 -13.15 8.72 -10.93
N ILE A 130 -12.49 9.60 -10.18
CA ILE A 130 -13.15 10.45 -9.17
C ILE A 130 -14.02 11.54 -9.82
N ILE A 131 -13.53 12.18 -10.88
CA ILE A 131 -14.25 13.28 -11.57
C ILE A 131 -15.49 12.75 -12.31
N TYR A 132 -15.39 11.60 -12.95
CA TYR A 132 -16.44 11.02 -13.78
C TYR A 132 -17.44 10.12 -13.02
N ARG A 133 -17.52 10.23 -11.68
CA ARG A 133 -18.49 9.48 -10.86
C ARG A 133 -19.91 9.55 -11.48
N PRO A 134 -20.53 8.42 -11.88
CA PRO A 134 -21.81 8.39 -12.62
C PRO A 134 -23.02 8.91 -11.84
N ASP A 135 -22.84 9.25 -10.56
CA ASP A 135 -23.91 9.61 -9.63
C ASP A 135 -24.67 10.89 -10.05
N LYS A 136 -24.09 11.72 -10.92
CA LYS A 136 -24.74 12.93 -11.46
C LYS A 136 -25.55 12.72 -12.73
N VAL A 137 -25.41 11.56 -13.41
CA VAL A 137 -26.11 11.31 -14.68
C VAL A 137 -27.53 10.76 -14.43
N LEU A 138 -27.73 9.96 -13.38
CA LEU A 138 -29.01 9.35 -13.05
C LEU A 138 -30.03 10.30 -12.40
N SER A 139 -29.57 11.36 -11.70
CA SER A 139 -30.49 12.33 -11.07
C SER A 139 -31.13 13.30 -12.08
N LYS A 140 -30.47 13.57 -13.22
CA LYS A 140 -31.04 14.40 -14.29
C LYS A 140 -32.14 13.70 -15.09
N ILE A 141 -32.11 12.37 -15.17
CA ILE A 141 -33.12 11.58 -15.92
C ILE A 141 -34.40 11.41 -15.10
N ASN A 142 -34.31 11.38 -13.77
CA ASN A 142 -35.47 11.22 -12.88
C ASN A 142 -36.18 12.55 -12.54
N GLN A 143 -35.59 13.71 -12.84
CA GLN A 143 -36.23 15.02 -12.73
C GLN A 143 -36.95 15.46 -14.02
N SER A 144 -36.79 14.72 -15.12
CA SER A 144 -37.48 14.99 -16.39
C SER A 144 -38.64 14.02 -16.66
N ARG A 145 -39.14 13.33 -15.63
CA ARG A 145 -40.29 12.42 -15.70
C ARG A 145 -41.35 12.79 -14.68
#